data_AF-D5RQP8-F1
#
_entry.id   AF-D5RQP8-F1
#
_cell.length_a   1.000
_cell.length_b   1.000
_cell.length_c   1.000
_cell.angle_alpha   90.00
_cell.angle_beta   90.00
_cell.angle_gamma   90.00
#
_symmetry.space_group_name_H-M   'P 1'
#
loop_
_entity.id
_entity.type
_entity.pdbx_description
1 polymer ?
#
loop_
_entity_poly.entity_id
_entity_poly.type
_entity_poly.pdbx_seq_one_letter_code
_entity_poly.pdbx_strand_id
1 'polypeptide(L)'
;MGNCLDLLVRENLDWLKIAYESLAASHEKSGLALPRNKDIKGSTTNDKLLRNLDCAVIRRLHSILEQKDDLPRGTEALAPFDTVRGLFTEGEPAYPDGGFYLKSHTQIAVCNDACIKGLFLPR
;
A
#
# COMPACT_ATOMS: atom_id res chain seq x y z
N MET A 1 6.53 12.70 -8.54
CA MET A 1 5.58 11.85 -7.81
C MET A 1 4.65 12.64 -6.90
N GLY A 2 4.63 13.99 -6.96
CA GLY A 2 3.75 14.77 -6.08
C GLY A 2 4.03 14.50 -4.59
N ASN A 3 2.98 14.58 -3.77
CA ASN A 3 2.94 14.10 -2.39
C ASN A 3 2.86 12.56 -2.37
N CYS A 4 3.99 11.87 -2.15
CA CYS A 4 4.08 10.43 -2.30
C CYS A 4 4.02 9.69 -0.95
N LEU A 5 3.10 8.74 -0.82
CA LEU A 5 3.12 7.74 0.25
C LEU A 5 4.21 6.70 -0.07
N ASP A 6 5.45 7.00 0.31
CA ASP A 6 6.58 6.07 0.22
C ASP A 6 6.58 5.12 1.42
N LEU A 7 6.32 3.83 1.18
CA LEU A 7 6.22 2.80 2.22
C LEU A 7 7.59 2.37 2.79
N LEU A 8 8.69 2.95 2.33
CA LEU A 8 10.01 2.82 2.95
C LEU A 8 10.27 3.90 4.02
N VAL A 9 9.44 4.94 4.07
CA VAL A 9 9.52 6.04 5.03
C VAL A 9 8.72 5.68 6.28
N ARG A 10 9.34 5.77 7.46
CA ARG A 10 8.76 5.30 8.73
C ARG A 10 7.47 6.03 9.10
N GLU A 11 7.47 7.34 8.90
CA GLU A 11 6.36 8.24 9.18
C GLU A 11 5.12 7.88 8.33
N ASN A 12 5.33 7.43 7.08
CA ASN A 12 4.26 6.98 6.20
C ASN A 12 3.65 5.63 6.64
N LEU A 13 4.45 4.77 7.28
CA LEU A 13 3.96 3.49 7.81
C LEU A 13 3.02 3.69 9.00
N ASP A 14 3.16 4.76 9.77
CA ASP A 14 2.25 5.04 10.87
C ASP A 14 0.85 5.39 10.38
N TRP A 15 0.75 6.12 9.27
CA TRP A 15 -0.53 6.36 8.58
C TRP A 15 -1.17 5.08 8.07
N LEU A 16 -0.36 4.14 7.56
CA LEU A 16 -0.84 2.84 7.10
C LEU A 16 -1.42 1.99 8.23
N LYS A 17 -0.82 2.05 9.43
CA LYS A 17 -1.34 1.39 10.64
C LYS A 17 -2.70 1.96 11.06
N ILE A 18 -2.82 3.29 11.12
CA ILE A 18 -4.09 3.97 11.45
C ILE A 18 -5.18 3.53 10.47
N ALA A 19 -4.87 3.51 9.17
CA ALA A 19 -5.81 3.08 8.14
C ALA A 19 -6.22 1.61 8.29
N TYR A 20 -5.29 0.72 8.64
CA TYR A 20 -5.59 -0.69 8.90
C TYR A 20 -6.50 -0.86 10.13
N GLU A 21 -6.22 -0.19 11.24
CA GLU A 21 -7.03 -0.24 12.45
C GLU A 21 -8.45 0.27 12.19
N SER A 22 -8.58 1.37 11.45
CA SER A 22 -9.87 1.92 11.01
C SER A 22 -10.63 0.95 10.11
N LEU A 23 -9.94 0.30 9.16
CA LEU A 23 -10.52 -0.72 8.29
C LEU A 23 -11.02 -1.93 9.10
N ALA A 24 -10.22 -2.41 10.04
CA ALA A 24 -10.54 -3.54 10.92
C ALA A 24 -11.77 -3.25 11.78
N ALA A 25 -11.80 -2.09 12.44
CA ALA A 25 -12.95 -1.67 13.26
C ALA A 25 -14.23 -1.55 12.42
N SER A 26 -14.15 -1.04 11.19
CA SER A 26 -15.29 -0.95 10.28
C SER A 26 -15.81 -2.33 9.86
N HIS A 27 -14.91 -3.29 9.59
CA HIS A 27 -15.27 -4.66 9.21
C HIS A 27 -15.92 -5.41 10.37
N GLU A 28 -15.36 -5.29 11.57
CA GLU A 28 -15.90 -5.87 12.80
C GLU A 28 -17.33 -5.38 13.06
N LYS A 29 -17.56 -4.05 13.01
CA LYS A 29 -18.90 -3.45 13.17
C LYS A 29 -19.91 -3.93 12.12
N SER A 30 -19.44 -4.23 10.92
CA SER A 30 -20.29 -4.67 9.80
C SER A 30 -20.47 -6.19 9.73
N GLY A 31 -19.81 -6.96 10.61
CA GLY A 31 -19.80 -8.43 10.54
C GLY A 31 -19.12 -8.99 9.29
N LEU A 32 -18.31 -8.19 8.60
CA LEU A 32 -17.61 -8.59 7.37
C LEU A 32 -16.20 -9.09 7.70
N ALA A 33 -15.75 -10.10 6.97
CA ALA A 33 -14.38 -10.59 7.11
C ALA A 33 -13.38 -9.62 6.45
N LEU A 34 -12.26 -9.35 7.12
CA LEU A 34 -11.17 -8.59 6.54
C LEU A 34 -10.59 -9.30 5.31
N PRO A 35 -10.24 -8.55 4.23
CA PRO A 35 -9.50 -9.10 3.12
C PRO A 35 -8.14 -9.64 3.60
N ARG A 36 -7.59 -10.58 2.85
CA ARG A 36 -6.27 -11.16 3.13
C ARG A 36 -5.42 -11.15 1.87
N ASN A 37 -4.13 -10.89 2.04
CA ASN A 37 -3.17 -11.11 0.97
C ASN A 37 -2.99 -12.62 0.76
N LYS A 38 -2.92 -13.05 -0.49
CA LYS A 38 -2.87 -14.47 -0.87
C LYS A 38 -1.85 -14.68 -1.96
N ASP A 39 -1.32 -15.89 -2.04
CA ASP A 39 -0.57 -16.32 -3.21
C ASP A 39 -1.51 -16.60 -4.39
N ILE A 40 -0.96 -16.52 -5.61
CA ILE A 40 -1.63 -17.06 -6.79
C ILE A 40 -1.58 -18.59 -6.77
N LYS A 41 -2.55 -19.22 -7.43
CA LYS A 41 -2.59 -20.68 -7.55
C LYS A 41 -1.31 -21.17 -8.24
N GLY A 42 -0.60 -22.11 -7.61
CA GLY A 42 0.65 -22.66 -8.13
C GLY A 42 1.90 -21.87 -7.75
N SER A 43 1.79 -20.82 -6.93
CA SER A 43 2.97 -20.19 -6.32
C SER A 43 3.66 -21.17 -5.39
N THR A 44 4.97 -21.33 -5.57
CA THR A 44 5.83 -22.06 -4.63
C THR A 44 6.46 -21.13 -3.60
N THR A 45 6.40 -19.82 -3.84
CA THR A 45 6.90 -18.78 -2.95
C THR A 45 5.73 -18.17 -2.16
N ASN A 46 5.97 -17.79 -0.90
CA ASN A 46 4.99 -17.15 -0.01
C ASN A 46 4.97 -15.62 -0.21
N ASP A 47 5.04 -15.19 -1.47
CA ASP A 47 5.22 -13.79 -1.89
C ASP A 47 3.92 -12.97 -1.76
N LYS A 48 2.77 -13.65 -1.61
CA LYS A 48 1.43 -13.07 -1.47
C LYS A 48 1.08 -12.09 -2.59
N LEU A 49 1.26 -12.51 -3.84
CA LEU A 49 1.08 -11.66 -5.03
C LEU A 49 -0.32 -11.03 -5.15
N LEU A 50 -1.37 -11.65 -4.58
CA LEU A 50 -2.71 -11.06 -4.50
C LEU A 50 -2.85 -10.20 -3.24
N ARG A 51 -2.54 -8.91 -3.38
CA ARG A 51 -2.39 -7.93 -2.29
C ARG A 51 -3.70 -7.24 -1.88
N ASN A 52 -4.77 -8.01 -1.68
CA ASN A 52 -6.11 -7.48 -1.43
C ASN A 52 -6.22 -6.68 -0.12
N LEU A 53 -5.53 -7.10 0.95
CA LEU A 53 -5.53 -6.37 2.22
C LEU A 53 -4.76 -5.07 2.06
N ASP A 54 -3.55 -5.13 1.48
CA ASP A 54 -2.69 -3.95 1.30
C ASP A 54 -3.42 -2.89 0.45
N CYS A 55 -4.10 -3.32 -0.62
CA CYS A 55 -4.92 -2.45 -1.46
C CYS A 55 -6.08 -1.81 -0.66
N ALA A 56 -6.78 -2.60 0.16
CA ALA A 56 -7.88 -2.09 0.98
C ALA A 56 -7.41 -1.08 2.04
N VAL A 57 -6.25 -1.31 2.66
CA VAL A 57 -5.65 -0.41 3.64
C VAL A 57 -5.25 0.92 3.00
N ILE A 58 -4.57 0.88 1.85
CA ILE A 58 -4.19 2.09 1.10
C ILE A 58 -5.44 2.89 0.71
N ARG A 59 -6.49 2.22 0.21
CA ARG A 59 -7.76 2.88 -0.12
C ARG A 59 -8.45 3.48 1.11
N ARG A 60 -8.41 2.79 2.26
CA ARG A 60 -8.95 3.33 3.52
C ARG A 60 -8.19 4.58 3.95
N LEU A 61 -6.86 4.59 3.84
CA LEU A 61 -6.06 5.77 4.15
C LEU A 61 -6.50 6.97 3.30
N HIS A 62 -6.65 6.80 1.99
CA HIS A 62 -7.11 7.88 1.12
C HIS A 62 -8.51 8.36 1.49
N SER A 63 -9.44 7.43 1.81
CA SER A 63 -10.78 7.78 2.30
C SER A 63 -10.76 8.59 3.60
N ILE A 64 -9.88 8.27 4.54
CA ILE A 64 -9.70 9.04 5.80
C ILE A 64 -9.21 10.46 5.48
N LEU A 65 -8.21 10.59 4.60
CA LEU A 65 -7.64 11.89 4.23
C LEU A 65 -8.63 12.77 3.45
N GLU A 66 -9.46 12.18 2.58
CA GLU A 66 -10.48 12.89 1.82
C GLU A 66 -11.65 13.36 2.70
N GLN A 67 -12.13 12.50 3.60
CA GLN A 67 -13.27 12.79 4.46
C GLN A 67 -12.89 13.70 5.64
N LYS A 68 -11.59 13.78 5.99
CA LYS A 68 -11.07 14.38 7.23
C LYS A 68 -11.66 13.76 8.52
N ASP A 69 -12.43 12.69 8.38
CA ASP A 69 -13.00 11.93 9.48
C ASP A 69 -11.92 11.03 10.09
N ASP A 70 -12.01 10.77 11.39
CA ASP A 70 -11.14 9.87 12.14
C ASP A 70 -9.65 10.29 12.31
N LEU A 71 -9.25 11.49 11.88
CA LEU A 71 -7.91 12.00 12.22
C LEU A 71 -7.83 12.31 13.73
N PRO A 72 -6.71 11.95 14.41
CA PRO A 72 -6.49 12.34 15.79
C PRO A 72 -6.67 13.86 15.98
N ARG A 73 -7.23 14.26 17.13
CA ARG A 73 -7.35 15.70 17.45
C ARG A 73 -5.96 16.32 17.53
N GLY A 74 -5.74 17.39 16.75
CA GLY A 74 -4.45 18.09 16.68
C GLY A 74 -3.53 17.63 15.56
N THR A 75 -3.93 16.67 14.73
CA THR A 75 -3.20 16.37 13.49
C THR A 75 -3.47 17.46 12.47
N GLU A 76 -2.42 18.09 11.94
CA GLU A 76 -2.57 18.97 10.79
C GLU A 76 -3.21 18.21 9.64
N ALA A 77 -4.08 18.88 8.87
CA ALA A 77 -4.76 18.25 7.75
C ALA A 77 -3.73 17.80 6.71
N LEU A 78 -3.39 16.51 6.76
CA LEU A 78 -2.49 15.91 5.79
C LEU A 78 -3.18 15.92 4.42
N ALA A 79 -2.52 16.47 3.42
CA ALA A 79 -3.04 16.44 2.06
C ALA A 79 -3.13 14.98 1.57
N PRO A 80 -4.15 14.63 0.77
CA PRO A 80 -4.19 13.33 0.10
C PRO A 80 -2.89 13.05 -0.66
N PHE A 81 -2.51 11.77 -0.73
CA PHE A 81 -1.32 11.37 -1.48
C PHE A 81 -1.63 11.29 -2.98
N ASP A 82 -0.70 11.81 -3.78
CA ASP A 82 -0.78 11.78 -5.24
C ASP A 82 -0.36 10.43 -5.82
N THR A 83 0.60 9.77 -5.15
CA THR A 83 1.13 8.47 -5.54
C THR A 83 1.47 7.62 -4.33
N VAL A 84 1.47 6.30 -4.48
CA VAL A 84 1.96 5.35 -3.50
C VAL A 84 3.15 4.61 -4.08
N ARG A 85 4.22 4.43 -3.31
CA ARG A 85 5.40 3.66 -3.70
C ARG A 85 5.66 2.57 -2.68
N GLY A 86 5.69 1.31 -3.13
CA GLY A 86 5.97 0.15 -2.29
C GLY A 86 7.17 -0.66 -2.80
N LEU A 87 7.96 -1.19 -1.86
CA LEU A 87 8.96 -2.23 -2.13
C LEU A 87 8.33 -3.60 -1.89
N PHE A 88 8.43 -4.47 -2.89
CA PHE A 88 7.95 -5.85 -2.83
C PHE A 88 9.15 -6.77 -2.94
N THR A 89 9.41 -7.54 -1.88
CA THR A 89 10.43 -8.58 -1.85
C THR A 89 9.80 -9.88 -2.35
N GLU A 90 10.31 -10.39 -3.47
CA GLU A 90 9.73 -11.57 -4.13
C GLU A 90 10.82 -12.49 -4.68
N GLY A 91 10.49 -13.78 -4.80
CA GLY A 91 11.40 -14.81 -5.31
C GLY A 91 12.31 -15.40 -4.22
N GLU A 92 13.46 -15.91 -4.64
CA GLU A 92 14.46 -16.50 -3.74
C GLU A 92 15.55 -15.49 -3.36
N PRO A 93 16.23 -15.68 -2.22
CA PRO A 93 17.45 -14.94 -1.90
C PRO A 93 18.48 -15.03 -3.04
N ALA A 94 19.18 -13.93 -3.30
CA ALA A 94 20.21 -13.86 -4.34
C ALA A 94 21.45 -14.71 -4.02
N TYR A 95 21.64 -15.06 -2.74
CA TYR A 95 22.71 -15.91 -2.21
C TYR A 95 22.28 -16.49 -0.85
N PRO A 96 22.91 -17.58 -0.37
CA PRO A 96 22.57 -18.19 0.92
C PRO A 96 22.57 -17.17 2.07
N ASP A 97 21.52 -17.21 2.90
CA ASP A 97 21.27 -16.29 4.02
C ASP A 97 21.17 -14.78 3.65
N GLY A 98 21.00 -14.47 2.37
CA GLY A 98 20.87 -13.10 1.87
C GLY A 98 19.50 -12.46 2.12
N GLY A 99 19.49 -11.15 2.41
CA GLY A 99 18.28 -10.33 2.50
C GLY A 99 17.83 -9.69 1.18
N PHE A 100 18.60 -9.86 0.09
CA PHE A 100 18.25 -9.38 -1.24
C PHE A 100 17.65 -10.51 -2.06
N TYR A 101 16.53 -10.25 -2.72
CA TYR A 101 15.74 -11.25 -3.45
C TYR A 101 15.77 -10.98 -4.95
N LEU A 102 15.81 -12.05 -5.74
CA LEU A 102 16.02 -11.98 -7.20
C LEU A 102 14.90 -11.27 -7.97
N LYS A 103 13.70 -11.13 -7.37
CA LYS A 103 12.55 -10.47 -7.99
C LYS A 103 12.05 -9.29 -7.16
N SER A 104 12.85 -8.78 -6.24
CA SER A 104 12.54 -7.55 -5.52
C SER A 104 12.31 -6.40 -6.50
N HIS A 105 11.19 -5.71 -6.38
CA HIS A 105 10.86 -4.61 -7.26
C HIS A 105 10.07 -3.51 -6.53
N THR A 106 10.06 -2.31 -7.12
CA THR A 106 9.20 -1.22 -6.67
C THR A 106 7.94 -1.19 -7.53
N GLN A 107 6.78 -1.11 -6.89
CA GLN A 107 5.54 -0.77 -7.58
C GLN A 107 5.12 0.64 -7.20
N ILE A 108 4.53 1.36 -8.16
CA ILE A 108 4.00 2.70 -7.98
C ILE A 108 2.54 2.69 -8.41
N ALA A 109 1.66 3.15 -7.53
CA ALA A 109 0.28 3.48 -7.88
C ALA A 109 0.17 5.00 -8.01
N VAL A 110 -0.42 5.46 -9.11
CA VAL A 110 -0.77 6.87 -9.30
C VAL A 110 -2.22 7.04 -8.88
N CYS A 111 -2.46 7.87 -7.87
CA CYS A 111 -3.80 8.15 -7.32
C CYS A 111 -4.37 9.47 -7.83
N ASN A 112 -3.49 10.39 -8.24
CA ASN A 112 -3.85 11.65 -8.87
C ASN A 112 -3.34 11.69 -10.31
N ASP A 113 -4.27 11.70 -11.28
CA ASP A 113 -3.96 11.70 -12.71
C ASP A 113 -3.16 12.92 -13.17
N ALA A 114 -3.18 14.04 -12.42
CA ALA A 114 -2.33 15.20 -12.70
C ALA A 114 -0.81 14.90 -12.60
N CYS A 115 -0.45 13.79 -11.96
CA CYS A 115 0.91 13.27 -11.91
C CYS A 115 1.33 12.53 -13.18
N ILE A 116 0.41 12.13 -14.06
CA ILE A 116 0.72 11.46 -15.32
C ILE A 116 1.12 12.53 -16.35
N LYS A 117 2.41 12.57 -16.73
CA LYS A 117 2.93 13.56 -17.69
C LYS A 117 2.86 13.10 -19.15
N GLY A 118 2.72 11.81 -19.38
CA GLY A 118 2.63 11.24 -20.72
C GLY A 118 2.61 9.72 -20.67
N LEU A 119 2.06 9.12 -21.72
CA LEU A 119 2.05 7.68 -21.97
C LEU A 119 2.94 7.41 -23.19
N PHE A 120 3.98 6.60 -23.01
CA PHE A 120 4.90 6.22 -24.07
C PHE A 120 4.71 4.74 -24.38
N LEU A 121 4.36 4.42 -25.62
CA LEU A 121 4.24 3.03 -26.07
C LEU A 121 5.64 2.49 -26.44
N PRO A 122 6.03 1.28 -26.00
CA PRO A 122 7.28 0.64 -26.41
C PRO A 122 7.31 0.47 -27.92
N ARG A 123 8.50 0.59 -28.51
CA ARG A 123 8.78 0.26 -29.92
C ARG A 123 9.40 -1.11 -30.04
#